data_AF-A0A3S4LTX1-F1
#
_entry.id   AF-A0A3S4LTX1-F1
#
_cell.length_a   1.000
_cell.length_b   1.000
_cell.length_c   1.000
_cell.angle_alpha   90.00
_cell.angle_beta   90.00
_cell.angle_gamma   90.00
#
_symmetry.space_group_name_H-M   'P 1'
#
loop_
_entity.id
_entity.type
_entity.pdbx_description
1 polymer ?
#
loop_
_entity_poly.entity_id
_entity_poly.type
_entity_poly.pdbx_seq_one_letter_code
_entity_poly.pdbx_strand_id
1 'polypeptide(L)'
;MTGIVSAVMVALEQCPPELASDISERGMVLTGGGALLRNLDRLLMEETGIPVVVAEDPLTCVARGGGKALEMIDMHGGDLFSEE
;
A
#
# COMPACT_ATOMS: atom_id res chain seq x y z
N MET A 1 9.53 -7.49 -15.48
CA MET A 1 8.41 -7.30 -14.52
C MET A 1 8.47 -8.28 -13.34
N THR A 2 9.27 -9.35 -13.41
CA THR A 2 9.50 -10.33 -12.33
C THR A 2 9.94 -9.68 -11.01
N GLY A 3 10.71 -8.59 -11.04
CA GLY A 3 11.20 -7.93 -9.82
C GLY A 3 10.09 -7.35 -8.93
N ILE A 4 9.06 -6.73 -9.51
CA ILE A 4 7.95 -6.16 -8.73
C ILE A 4 7.10 -7.29 -8.13
N VAL A 5 6.73 -8.29 -8.94
CA VAL A 5 5.96 -9.46 -8.48
C VAL A 5 6.71 -10.19 -7.36
N SER A 6 8.01 -10.47 -7.56
CA SER A 6 8.83 -11.14 -6.55
C SER A 6 8.93 -10.34 -5.26
N ALA A 7 9.08 -9.01 -5.33
CA ALA A 7 9.11 -8.18 -4.13
C ALA A 7 7.78 -8.22 -3.37
N VAL A 8 6.64 -8.21 -4.07
CA VAL A 8 5.31 -8.36 -3.45
C VAL A 8 5.17 -9.73 -2.79
N MET A 9 5.56 -10.81 -3.46
CA MET A 9 5.50 -12.16 -2.88
C MET A 9 6.33 -12.27 -1.60
N VAL A 10 7.57 -11.77 -1.61
CA VAL A 10 8.43 -11.77 -0.41
C VAL A 10 7.79 -10.98 0.73
N ALA A 11 7.18 -9.83 0.44
CA ALA A 11 6.50 -9.04 1.47
C ALA A 11 5.30 -9.79 2.09
N LEU A 12 4.51 -10.48 1.26
CA LEU A 12 3.39 -11.29 1.73
C LEU A 12 3.86 -12.49 2.57
N GLU A 13 4.96 -13.14 2.18
CA GLU A 13 5.55 -14.27 2.93
C GLU A 13 6.11 -13.85 4.30
N GLN A 14 6.54 -12.60 4.44
CA GLN A 14 7.06 -12.05 5.70
C GLN A 14 5.95 -11.53 6.62
N CYS A 15 4.71 -11.48 6.15
CA CYS A 15 3.60 -10.95 6.91
C CYS A 15 3.24 -11.89 8.09
N PRO A 16 3.10 -11.37 9.33
CA PRO A 16 2.60 -12.17 10.44
C PRO A 16 1.22 -12.78 10.13
N PRO A 17 0.92 -13.99 10.62
CA PRO A 17 -0.36 -14.66 10.35
C PRO A 17 -1.58 -13.81 10.70
N GLU A 18 -1.47 -13.00 11.76
CA GLU A 18 -2.55 -12.15 12.25
C GLU A 18 -2.93 -11.06 11.23
N LEU A 19 -1.98 -10.62 10.41
CA LEU A 19 -2.20 -9.59 9.38
C LEU A 19 -2.47 -10.19 7.99
N ALA A 20 -2.02 -11.43 7.75
CA ALA A 20 -2.22 -12.09 6.46
C ALA A 20 -3.71 -12.30 6.13
N SER A 21 -4.54 -12.63 7.14
CA SER A 21 -6.00 -12.74 6.98
C SER A 21 -6.61 -11.41 6.54
N ASP A 22 -6.22 -10.31 7.19
CA ASP A 22 -6.71 -8.97 6.87
C ASP A 22 -6.33 -8.55 5.44
N ILE A 23 -5.11 -8.88 4.99
CA ILE A 23 -4.67 -8.58 3.62
C ILE A 23 -5.46 -9.41 2.60
N SER A 24 -5.71 -10.70 2.89
CA SER A 24 -6.51 -11.56 2.01
C SER A 24 -7.93 -11.03 1.82
N GLU A 25 -8.54 -10.52 2.90
CA GLU A 25 -9.90 -9.96 2.86
C GLU A 25 -9.98 -8.56 2.24
N ARG A 26 -9.05 -7.66 2.60
CA ARG A 26 -9.11 -6.24 2.19
C ARG A 26 -8.38 -5.96 0.88
N GLY A 27 -7.43 -6.81 0.51
CA GLY A 27 -6.62 -6.67 -0.69
C GLY A 27 -5.45 -5.69 -0.57
N MET A 28 -4.90 -5.34 -1.73
CA MET A 28 -3.78 -4.44 -1.91
C MET A 28 -4.19 -3.20 -2.70
N VAL A 29 -3.58 -2.05 -2.38
CA VAL A 29 -3.78 -0.80 -3.13
C VAL A 29 -2.48 -0.39 -3.81
N LEU A 30 -2.52 -0.20 -5.13
CA LEU A 30 -1.39 0.32 -5.90
C LEU A 30 -1.42 1.85 -5.91
N THR A 31 -0.23 2.43 -5.74
CA THR A 31 -0.02 3.87 -5.75
C THR A 31 1.27 4.23 -6.52
N GLY A 32 1.51 5.53 -6.71
CA GLY A 32 2.61 6.05 -7.51
C GLY A 32 2.41 5.91 -9.02
N GLY A 33 3.33 6.47 -9.81
CA GLY A 33 3.25 6.41 -11.27
C GLY A 33 3.35 4.99 -11.85
N GLY A 34 4.01 4.07 -11.15
CA GLY A 34 4.10 2.67 -11.55
C GLY A 34 2.75 1.94 -11.56
N ALA A 35 1.79 2.37 -10.75
CA ALA A 35 0.44 1.80 -10.71
C ALA A 35 -0.34 1.99 -12.03
N LEU A 36 0.05 2.97 -12.86
CA LEU A 36 -0.57 3.25 -14.15
C LEU A 36 -0.03 2.38 -15.29
N LEU A 37 0.93 1.49 -15.01
CA LEU A 37 1.36 0.49 -15.97
C LEU A 37 0.19 -0.43 -16.32
N ARG A 38 -0.07 -0.57 -17.62
CA ARG A 38 -1.21 -1.33 -18.12
C ARG A 38 -1.24 -2.74 -17.54
N ASN A 39 -2.34 -3.07 -16.87
CA ASN A 39 -2.65 -4.38 -16.27
C ASN A 39 -1.68 -4.83 -15.16
N LEU A 40 -0.93 -3.93 -14.51
CA LEU A 40 -0.08 -4.31 -13.38
C LEU A 40 -0.90 -4.84 -12.19
N ASP A 41 -2.03 -4.19 -11.90
CA ASP A 41 -3.04 -4.62 -10.93
C ASP A 41 -3.52 -6.05 -11.23
N ARG A 42 -3.89 -6.32 -12.49
CA ARG A 42 -4.34 -7.65 -12.91
C ARG A 42 -3.26 -8.70 -12.76
N LEU A 43 -2.03 -8.39 -13.17
CA LEU A 43 -0.89 -9.30 -13.01
C LEU A 43 -0.66 -9.65 -11.54
N LEU A 44 -0.64 -8.65 -10.66
CA LEU A 44 -0.44 -8.89 -9.23
C LEU A 44 -1.57 -9.71 -8.63
N MET A 45 -2.82 -9.46 -9.05
CA MET A 45 -3.97 -10.26 -8.63
C MET A 45 -3.85 -11.74 -9.08
N GLU A 46 -3.41 -11.98 -10.32
CA GLU A 46 -3.20 -13.34 -10.84
C GLU A 46 -2.09 -14.09 -10.10
N GLU A 47 -0.98 -13.42 -9.78
CA GLU A 47 0.19 -14.03 -9.14
C GLU A 47 -0.01 -14.24 -7.63
N THR A 48 -0.71 -13.34 -6.96
CA THR A 48 -0.90 -13.38 -5.50
C THR A 48 -2.22 -14.03 -5.06
N GLY A 49 -3.23 -14.04 -5.93
CA GLY A 49 -4.60 -14.41 -5.58
C GLY A 49 -5.34 -13.38 -4.71
N ILE A 50 -4.73 -12.22 -4.45
CA ILE A 50 -5.26 -11.17 -3.56
C ILE A 50 -5.89 -10.06 -4.42
N PRO A 51 -7.05 -9.50 -4.03
CA PRO A 51 -7.64 -8.36 -4.74
C PRO A 51 -6.67 -7.18 -4.81
N VAL A 52 -6.53 -6.58 -5.99
CA VAL A 52 -5.66 -5.43 -6.21
C VAL A 52 -6.47 -4.30 -6.83
N VAL A 53 -6.38 -3.11 -6.24
CA VAL A 53 -7.03 -1.90 -6.76
C VAL A 53 -5.99 -0.81 -6.97
N VAL A 54 -6.20 0.05 -7.96
CA VAL A 54 -5.39 1.25 -8.15
C VAL A 54 -6.04 2.40 -7.38
N ALA A 55 -5.26 3.17 -6.63
CA ALA A 55 -5.75 4.37 -5.95
C ALA A 55 -6.35 5.37 -6.97
N GLU A 56 -7.32 6.19 -6.53
CA GLU A 56 -8.00 7.17 -7.40
C GLU A 56 -7.02 8.18 -8.02
N ASP A 57 -6.11 8.74 -7.21
CA ASP A 57 -5.06 9.68 -7.64
C ASP A 57 -3.66 9.15 -7.30
N PRO A 58 -3.17 8.08 -7.96
CA PRO A 58 -1.97 7.36 -7.52
C PRO A 58 -0.71 8.23 -7.61
N LEU A 59 -0.68 9.21 -8.51
CA LEU A 59 0.43 10.15 -8.68
C LEU A 59 0.62 11.11 -7.50
N THR A 60 -0.45 11.41 -6.75
CA THR A 60 -0.42 12.43 -5.69
C THR A 60 -0.59 11.85 -4.29
N CYS A 61 -0.85 10.54 -4.16
CA CYS A 61 -1.02 9.87 -2.87
C CYS A 61 0.06 10.21 -1.85
N VAL A 62 1.34 10.22 -2.25
CA VAL A 62 2.46 10.53 -1.34
C VAL A 62 2.37 11.95 -0.81
N ALA A 63 2.21 12.93 -1.71
CA ALA A 63 2.12 14.34 -1.33
C ALA A 63 0.90 14.62 -0.45
N ARG A 64 -0.27 14.06 -0.81
CA ARG A 64 -1.52 14.20 -0.05
C ARG A 64 -1.43 13.54 1.33
N GLY A 65 -0.85 12.34 1.40
CA GLY A 65 -0.62 11.64 2.67
C GLY A 65 0.33 12.42 3.59
N GLY A 66 1.41 12.96 3.03
CA GLY A 66 2.33 13.83 3.77
C GLY A 66 1.65 15.10 4.29
N GLY A 67 0.82 15.76 3.47
CA GLY A 67 0.03 16.93 3.90
C GLY A 67 -0.90 16.60 5.06
N LYS A 68 -1.65 15.50 4.98
CA LYS A 68 -2.50 15.02 6.08
C LYS A 68 -1.70 14.72 7.35
N ALA A 69 -0.51 14.11 7.22
CA ALA A 69 0.35 13.86 8.37
C ALA A 69 0.79 15.16 9.05
N LEU A 70 1.16 16.19 8.28
CA LEU A 70 1.49 17.51 8.82
C LEU A 70 0.30 18.15 9.55
N GLU A 71 -0.90 18.08 8.99
CA GLU A 71 -2.12 18.55 9.64
C GLU A 71 -2.39 17.82 10.96
N MET A 72 -2.17 16.49 11.01
CA MET A 72 -2.33 15.72 12.24
C MET A 72 -1.33 16.13 13.33
N ILE A 73 -0.08 16.41 12.96
CA ILE A 73 0.96 16.89 13.88
C ILE A 73 0.60 18.28 14.43
N ASP A 74 0.08 19.17 13.59
CA ASP A 74 -0.35 20.50 14.02
C ASP A 74 -1.53 20.42 15.01
N MET A 75 -2.48 19.51 14.77
CA MET A 75 -3.65 19.31 15.64
C MET A 75 -3.34 18.64 16.99
N HIS A 76 -2.42 17.66 17.02
CA HIS A 76 -2.16 16.84 18.22
C HIS A 76 -0.83 17.15 18.90
N GLY A 77 -0.02 18.07 18.34
CA GLY A 77 1.32 18.37 18.81
C GLY A 77 2.33 17.26 18.49
N GLY A 78 3.55 17.40 19.01
CA GLY A 78 4.62 16.40 18.85
C GLY A 78 4.32 15.02 19.47
N ASP A 79 3.22 14.90 20.22
CA ASP A 79 2.77 13.67 20.87
C ASP A 79 2.32 12.58 19.89
N LEU A 80 2.10 12.93 18.61
CA LEU A 80 1.73 11.97 17.57
C LEU A 80 2.80 10.88 17.34
N PHE A 81 4.05 11.13 17.74
CA PHE A 81 5.17 10.18 17.65
C PHE A 81 5.63 9.67 19.02
N SER A 82 4.89 10.00 20.08
CA SER A 82 5.14 9.46 21.41
C SER A 82 4.76 7.98 21.43
N GLU A 83 5.75 7.13 21.67
CA GLU A 83 5.52 5.72 22.04
C GLU A 83 4.94 5.69 23.46
N GLU A 84 3.61 5.85 23.60
CA GLU A 84 2.86 5.21 24.70
C GLU A 84 2.36 3.83 24.26
#